data_AF-A0A8X6RTP2-F1
#
_entry.id   AF-A0A8X6RTP2-F1
#
_cell.length_a   1.000
_cell.length_b   1.000
_cell.length_c   1.000
_cell.angle_alpha   90.00
_cell.angle_beta   90.00
_cell.angle_gamma   90.00
#
_symmetry.space_group_name_H-M   'P 1'
#
loop_
_entity.id
_entity.type
_entity.pdbx_description
1 polymer ?
#
loop_
_entity_poly.entity_id
_entity_poly.type
_entity_poly.pdbx_seq_one_letter_code
_entity_poly.pdbx_strand_id
1 'polypeptide(L)'
;MKYLCLNDFDSINLSLTLKYLPLDGQFEFNKVPFGLSTSPGVFQRYVSSIFRDLTRKGIVISYLDDLVIPAKNEQEGLEKRNIFFEVANKYGLEIKFKKCQFLKKKIEFLGHIVESGTIKLSPTKTLAVRKFPEPTTITQVQSFLGLTGYFRKYIKDYSKIATLLSDLTRNENLFVFGTQQKEAFEKIEENHVRRPNLAPLQVWKKNRTAYRRL
;
A
#
# COMPACT_ATOMS: atom_id res chain seq x y z
N MET A 1 -18.41 -1.60 11.06
CA MET A 1 -17.92 -1.29 9.70
C MET A 1 -17.65 -2.58 8.97
N LYS A 2 -18.23 -2.74 7.78
CA LYS A 2 -17.91 -3.81 6.83
C LYS A 2 -17.16 -3.20 5.65
N TYR A 3 -16.19 -3.91 5.12
CA TYR A 3 -15.35 -3.43 4.02
C TYR A 3 -15.48 -4.37 2.83
N LEU A 4 -15.50 -3.78 1.65
CA LEU A 4 -15.22 -4.47 0.41
C LEU A 4 -13.84 -4.03 -0.07
N CYS A 5 -12.92 -4.98 -0.16
CA CYS A 5 -11.59 -4.78 -0.73
C CYS A 5 -11.56 -5.40 -2.12
N LEU A 6 -11.20 -4.62 -3.12
CA LEU A 6 -11.00 -5.07 -4.49
C LEU A 6 -9.51 -4.92 -4.77
N ASN A 7 -8.83 -6.05 -4.87
CA ASN A 7 -7.41 -6.11 -5.19
C ASN A 7 -7.28 -6.52 -6.67
N ASP A 8 -6.59 -5.69 -7.45
CA ASP A 8 -6.34 -5.79 -8.89
C ASP A 8 -7.57 -5.72 -9.81
N PHE A 9 -7.58 -4.74 -10.72
CA PHE A 9 -8.38 -4.80 -11.95
C PHE A 9 -7.51 -5.38 -13.06
N ASP A 10 -8.12 -6.22 -13.88
CA ASP A 10 -7.35 -7.09 -14.78
C ASP A 10 -6.96 -6.47 -16.08
N SER A 11 -7.77 -5.54 -16.55
CA SER A 11 -7.53 -4.93 -17.83
C SER A 11 -8.32 -3.65 -17.96
N ILE A 12 -7.71 -2.72 -18.69
CA ILE A 12 -8.38 -1.56 -19.22
C ILE A 12 -8.46 -1.78 -20.72
N ASN A 13 -9.63 -1.50 -21.30
CA ASN A 13 -9.77 -1.27 -22.73
C ASN A 13 -9.14 0.09 -23.07
N LEU A 14 -7.82 0.15 -23.04
CA LEU A 14 -7.05 1.26 -23.59
C LEU A 14 -6.38 0.72 -24.86
N SER A 15 -6.76 1.25 -26.01
CA SER A 15 -6.07 0.97 -27.27
C SER A 15 -4.66 1.55 -27.19
N LEU A 16 -3.66 0.71 -26.97
CA LEU A 16 -2.25 1.06 -27.09
C LEU A 16 -1.70 0.36 -28.32
N THR A 17 -1.18 1.13 -29.26
CA THR A 17 -0.51 0.61 -30.46
C THR A 17 0.87 0.09 -30.10
N LEU A 18 0.93 -1.06 -29.43
CA LEU A 18 2.16 -1.79 -29.18
C LEU A 18 2.20 -3.03 -30.06
N LYS A 19 3.20 -3.11 -30.94
CA LYS A 19 3.35 -4.21 -31.90
C LYS A 19 4.49 -5.13 -31.49
N TYR A 20 4.30 -6.44 -31.62
CA TYR A 20 5.36 -7.45 -31.45
C TYR A 20 5.47 -8.32 -32.70
N LEU A 21 6.69 -8.76 -33.01
CA LEU A 21 7.02 -9.44 -34.27
C LEU A 21 7.60 -10.84 -33.99
N PRO A 22 6.76 -11.87 -33.85
CA PRO A 22 7.20 -13.26 -33.98
C PRO A 22 7.63 -13.58 -35.42
N LEU A 23 8.28 -14.73 -35.60
CA LEU A 23 8.73 -15.24 -36.91
C LEU A 23 7.60 -15.31 -37.96
N ASP A 24 6.35 -15.44 -37.52
CA ASP A 24 5.16 -15.66 -38.39
C ASP A 24 4.32 -14.40 -38.66
N GLY A 25 4.77 -13.19 -38.29
CA GLY A 25 4.09 -11.93 -38.66
C GLY A 25 4.03 -10.87 -37.57
N GLN A 26 3.37 -9.73 -37.86
CA GLN A 26 3.24 -8.61 -36.92
C GLN A 26 1.88 -8.61 -36.23
N PHE A 27 1.89 -8.57 -34.90
CA PHE A 27 0.68 -8.55 -34.07
C PHE A 27 0.65 -7.28 -33.22
N GLU A 28 -0.54 -6.77 -32.91
CA GLU A 28 -0.76 -5.60 -32.06
C GLU A 28 -1.62 -5.97 -30.84
N PHE A 29 -1.32 -5.37 -29.69
CA PHE A 29 -2.10 -5.59 -28.47
C PHE A 29 -3.36 -4.71 -28.44
N ASN A 30 -4.52 -5.34 -28.26
CA ASN A 30 -5.81 -4.62 -28.10
C ASN A 30 -6.05 -4.10 -26.67
N LYS A 31 -5.27 -4.57 -25.69
CA LYS A 31 -5.30 -4.18 -24.28
C LYS A 31 -3.87 -3.88 -23.83
N VAL A 32 -3.70 -3.07 -22.80
CA VAL A 32 -2.38 -2.74 -22.25
C VAL A 32 -1.62 -4.01 -21.85
N PRO A 33 -0.47 -4.34 -22.49
CA PRO A 33 0.25 -5.56 -22.17
C PRO A 33 1.02 -5.44 -20.85
N PHE A 34 1.20 -6.59 -20.19
CA PHE A 34 2.08 -6.72 -19.04
C PHE A 34 3.55 -6.52 -19.44
N GLY A 35 4.38 -6.00 -18.52
CA GLY A 35 5.82 -5.81 -18.74
C GLY A 35 6.22 -4.43 -19.27
N LEU A 36 5.26 -3.61 -19.70
CA LEU A 36 5.50 -2.19 -20.01
C LEU A 36 5.65 -1.39 -18.70
N SER A 37 6.78 -0.69 -18.57
CA SER A 37 7.09 0.12 -17.38
C SER A 37 6.07 1.23 -17.11
N THR A 38 5.39 1.72 -18.15
CA THR A 38 4.38 2.78 -18.05
C THR A 38 2.98 2.27 -17.74
N SER A 39 2.71 0.97 -17.93
CA SER A 39 1.38 0.38 -17.76
C SER A 39 0.75 0.61 -16.39
N PRO A 40 1.46 0.41 -15.25
CA PRO A 40 0.88 0.63 -13.93
C PRO A 40 0.43 2.09 -13.74
N GLY A 41 1.25 3.04 -14.17
CA GLY A 41 0.93 4.46 -14.06
C GLY A 41 -0.26 4.90 -14.93
N VAL A 42 -0.36 4.36 -16.15
CA VAL A 42 -1.52 4.60 -17.04
C VAL A 42 -2.78 4.03 -16.43
N PHE A 43 -2.70 2.80 -15.92
CA PHE A 43 -3.82 2.11 -15.31
C PHE A 43 -4.33 2.82 -14.06
N GLN A 44 -3.42 3.20 -13.17
CA GLN A 44 -3.75 3.95 -11.97
C GLN A 44 -4.46 5.28 -12.29
N ARG A 45 -4.00 6.01 -13.31
CA ARG A 45 -4.64 7.28 -13.74
C ARG A 45 -6.06 7.05 -14.23
N TYR A 46 -6.30 5.97 -14.98
CA TYR A 46 -7.62 5.60 -15.48
C TYR A 46 -8.57 5.19 -14.34
N VAL A 47 -8.14 4.30 -13.45
CA VAL A 47 -8.94 3.90 -12.27
C VAL A 47 -9.26 5.12 -11.39
N SER A 48 -8.26 5.99 -11.17
CA SER A 48 -8.43 7.21 -10.39
C SER A 48 -9.39 8.21 -11.04
N SER A 49 -9.45 8.28 -12.37
CA SER A 49 -10.35 9.21 -13.08
C SER A 49 -11.80 8.71 -13.04
N ILE A 50 -12.02 7.42 -13.24
CA ILE A 50 -13.36 6.79 -13.21
C ILE A 50 -14.00 6.91 -11.83
N PHE A 51 -13.25 6.59 -10.78
CA PHE A 51 -13.78 6.57 -9.42
C PHE A 51 -13.68 7.92 -8.71
N ARG A 52 -13.15 8.96 -9.36
CA ARG A 52 -12.90 10.29 -8.77
C ARG A 52 -14.11 10.85 -8.03
N ASP A 53 -15.29 10.74 -8.61
CA ASP A 53 -16.52 11.29 -8.02
C ASP A 53 -17.04 10.42 -6.86
N LEU A 54 -16.88 9.09 -6.94
CA LEU A 54 -17.17 8.20 -5.81
C LEU A 54 -16.20 8.43 -4.65
N THR A 55 -14.93 8.73 -4.94
CA THR A 55 -13.91 9.08 -3.95
C THR A 55 -14.22 10.43 -3.29
N ARG A 56 -14.67 11.43 -4.05
CA ARG A 56 -15.10 12.73 -3.51
C ARG A 56 -16.30 12.59 -2.57
N LYS A 57 -17.26 11.73 -2.91
CA LYS A 57 -18.42 11.40 -2.07
C LYS A 57 -18.07 10.50 -0.87
N GLY A 58 -16.83 9.99 -0.79
CA GLY A 58 -16.40 9.10 0.28
C GLY A 58 -17.02 7.70 0.22
N ILE A 59 -17.51 7.29 -0.95
CA ILE A 59 -18.08 5.96 -1.22
C ILE A 59 -16.96 4.94 -1.42
N VAL A 60 -15.90 5.34 -2.13
CA VAL A 60 -14.71 4.53 -2.43
C VAL A 60 -13.47 5.23 -1.89
N ILE A 61 -12.58 4.49 -1.27
CA ILE A 61 -11.23 4.91 -0.94
C ILE A 61 -10.30 4.18 -1.91
N SER A 62 -9.68 4.93 -2.81
CA SER A 62 -8.71 4.41 -3.76
C SER A 62 -7.29 4.61 -3.25
N TYR A 63 -6.45 3.58 -3.33
CA TYR A 63 -5.02 3.71 -3.12
C TYR A 63 -4.25 2.84 -4.12
N LEU A 64 -3.51 3.48 -5.02
CA LEU A 64 -2.86 2.81 -6.15
C LEU A 64 -3.87 1.89 -6.88
N ASP A 65 -3.58 0.59 -6.90
CA ASP A 65 -4.38 -0.44 -7.59
C ASP A 65 -5.46 -1.08 -6.69
N ASP A 66 -5.47 -0.77 -5.38
CA ASP A 66 -6.42 -1.33 -4.43
C ASP A 66 -7.56 -0.34 -4.11
N LEU A 67 -8.80 -0.82 -4.15
CA LEU A 67 -9.99 -0.04 -3.79
C LEU A 67 -10.70 -0.62 -2.55
N VAL A 68 -11.12 0.28 -1.65
CA VAL A 68 -11.88 -0.08 -0.45
C VAL A 68 -13.20 0.69 -0.42
N ILE A 69 -14.30 -0.02 -0.20
CA ILE A 69 -15.62 0.57 0.03
C ILE A 69 -15.94 0.44 1.53
N PRO A 70 -15.85 1.53 2.31
CA PRO A 70 -16.22 1.53 3.71
C PRO A 70 -17.75 1.65 3.88
N ALA A 71 -18.31 0.80 4.74
CA ALA A 71 -19.72 0.88 5.12
C ALA A 71 -19.90 0.73 6.63
N LYS A 72 -20.86 1.45 7.23
CA LYS A 72 -21.22 1.31 8.64
C LYS A 72 -21.96 -0.01 8.86
N ASN A 73 -22.95 -0.26 8.00
CA ASN A 73 -23.84 -1.42 8.02
C ASN A 73 -23.75 -2.22 6.72
N GLU A 74 -24.33 -3.42 6.71
CA GLU A 74 -24.34 -4.31 5.53
C GLU A 74 -25.13 -3.75 4.36
N GLN A 75 -26.32 -3.20 4.63
CA GLN A 75 -27.19 -2.61 3.62
C GLN A 75 -26.50 -1.45 2.90
N GLU A 76 -25.90 -0.51 3.66
CA GLU A 76 -25.09 0.58 3.10
C GLU A 76 -23.91 0.03 2.25
N GLY A 77 -23.30 -1.08 2.69
CA GLY A 77 -22.22 -1.73 1.96
C GLY A 77 -22.67 -2.31 0.62
N LEU A 78 -23.85 -2.92 0.59
CA LEU A 78 -24.45 -3.47 -0.63
C LEU A 78 -24.84 -2.36 -1.62
N GLU A 79 -25.44 -1.27 -1.13
CA GLU A 79 -25.79 -0.10 -1.96
C GLU A 79 -24.55 0.52 -2.60
N LYS A 80 -23.53 0.82 -1.78
CA LYS A 80 -22.26 1.39 -2.28
C LYS A 80 -21.54 0.46 -3.25
N ARG A 81 -21.58 -0.85 -3.00
CA ARG A 81 -21.04 -1.86 -3.90
C ARG A 81 -21.78 -1.86 -5.25
N ASN A 82 -23.10 -1.75 -5.25
CA ASN A 82 -23.87 -1.72 -6.50
C ASN A 82 -23.51 -0.49 -7.33
N ILE A 83 -23.48 0.70 -6.72
CA ILE A 83 -23.01 1.95 -7.38
C ILE A 83 -21.59 1.77 -7.94
N PHE A 84 -20.72 1.12 -7.18
CA PHE A 84 -19.35 0.85 -7.63
C PHE A 84 -19.31 -0.04 -8.88
N PHE A 85 -20.05 -1.15 -8.89
CA PHE A 85 -20.10 -2.06 -10.04
C PHE A 85 -20.78 -1.44 -11.26
N GLU A 86 -21.79 -0.59 -11.07
CA GLU A 86 -22.42 0.17 -12.17
C GLU A 86 -21.39 1.06 -12.87
N VAL A 87 -20.59 1.79 -12.09
CA VAL A 87 -19.51 2.62 -12.64
C VAL A 87 -18.43 1.74 -13.29
N ALA A 88 -18.00 0.66 -12.64
CA ALA A 88 -17.01 -0.24 -13.21
C ALA A 88 -17.46 -0.83 -14.55
N ASN A 89 -18.71 -1.30 -14.64
CA ASN A 89 -19.28 -1.87 -15.86
C ASN A 89 -19.43 -0.81 -16.96
N LYS A 90 -19.88 0.41 -16.61
CA LYS A 90 -20.01 1.53 -17.55
C LYS A 90 -18.68 1.87 -18.25
N TYR A 91 -17.56 1.74 -17.54
CA TYR A 91 -16.23 2.03 -18.06
C TYR A 91 -15.43 0.76 -18.46
N GLY A 92 -16.10 -0.39 -18.56
CA GLY A 92 -15.50 -1.64 -19.03
C GLY A 92 -14.36 -2.17 -18.15
N LEU A 93 -14.40 -1.90 -16.84
CA LEU A 93 -13.41 -2.45 -15.89
C LEU A 93 -13.78 -3.89 -15.52
N GLU A 94 -12.88 -4.81 -15.84
CA GLU A 94 -12.98 -6.21 -15.43
C GLU A 94 -12.33 -6.42 -14.06
N ILE A 95 -13.08 -6.99 -13.12
CA ILE A 95 -12.66 -7.19 -11.73
C ILE A 95 -12.42 -8.67 -11.46
N LYS A 96 -11.25 -9.02 -10.89
CA LYS A 96 -10.96 -10.38 -10.42
C LYS A 96 -11.72 -10.70 -9.14
N PHE A 97 -12.91 -11.30 -9.25
CA PHE A 97 -13.69 -11.75 -8.09
C PHE A 97 -12.90 -12.63 -7.11
N LYS A 98 -11.96 -13.46 -7.61
CA LYS A 98 -11.10 -14.32 -6.76
C LYS A 98 -10.23 -13.53 -5.77
N LYS A 99 -9.87 -12.29 -6.10
CA LYS A 99 -9.06 -11.40 -5.24
C LYS A 99 -9.92 -10.44 -4.41
N CYS A 100 -11.23 -10.42 -4.64
CA CYS A 100 -12.16 -9.53 -3.95
C CYS A 100 -12.57 -10.11 -2.59
N GLN A 101 -12.67 -9.25 -1.58
CA GLN A 101 -13.14 -9.61 -0.25
C GLN A 101 -14.41 -8.83 0.08
N PHE A 102 -15.56 -9.51 0.13
CA PHE A 102 -16.87 -8.88 0.35
C PHE A 102 -17.29 -8.90 1.82
N LEU A 103 -17.84 -7.76 2.28
CA LEU A 103 -18.55 -7.60 3.55
C LEU A 103 -17.79 -8.08 4.80
N LYS A 104 -16.46 -8.06 4.75
CA LYS A 104 -15.64 -8.49 5.88
C LYS A 104 -15.56 -7.40 6.95
N LYS A 105 -15.61 -7.80 8.23
CA LYS A 105 -15.37 -6.90 9.38
C LYS A 105 -13.88 -6.52 9.53
N LYS A 106 -13.01 -7.40 9.04
CA LYS A 106 -11.55 -7.30 9.07
C LYS A 106 -11.00 -7.58 7.67
N ILE A 107 -10.25 -6.63 7.12
CA ILE A 107 -9.55 -6.77 5.83
C ILE A 107 -8.07 -6.42 6.00
N GLU A 108 -7.22 -7.03 5.19
CA GLU A 108 -5.84 -6.60 5.02
C GLU A 108 -5.74 -5.70 3.79
N PHE A 109 -5.19 -4.51 3.97
CA PHE A 109 -5.09 -3.46 2.95
C PHE A 109 -3.76 -2.73 3.12
N LEU A 110 -2.89 -2.75 2.11
CA LEU A 110 -1.53 -2.17 2.14
C LEU A 110 -0.66 -2.59 3.34
N GLY A 111 -0.71 -3.86 3.73
CA GLY A 111 0.03 -4.33 4.91
C GLY A 111 -0.49 -3.74 6.23
N HIS A 112 -1.71 -3.22 6.23
CA HIS A 112 -2.46 -2.85 7.42
C HIS A 112 -3.72 -3.71 7.55
N ILE A 113 -4.09 -4.04 8.79
CA ILE A 113 -5.37 -4.66 9.09
C ILE A 113 -6.36 -3.56 9.42
N VAL A 114 -7.42 -3.45 8.63
CA VAL A 114 -8.52 -2.52 8.88
C VAL A 114 -9.65 -3.28 9.55
N GLU A 115 -10.00 -2.89 10.77
CA GLU A 115 -11.00 -3.55 11.62
C GLU A 115 -11.78 -2.50 12.41
N SER A 116 -13.11 -2.50 12.30
CA SER A 116 -14.01 -1.68 13.14
C SER A 116 -13.63 -0.19 13.27
N GLY A 117 -13.25 0.47 12.18
CA GLY A 117 -12.85 1.89 12.18
C GLY A 117 -11.39 2.15 12.62
N THR A 118 -10.67 1.10 13.01
CA THR A 118 -9.26 1.15 13.42
C THR A 118 -8.38 0.51 12.35
N ILE A 119 -7.18 1.06 12.20
CA ILE A 119 -6.13 0.55 11.33
C ILE A 119 -5.04 0.03 12.25
N LYS A 120 -4.70 -1.25 12.09
CA LYS A 120 -3.60 -1.96 12.75
C LYS A 120 -2.53 -2.30 11.71
N LEU A 121 -1.29 -2.55 12.14
CA LEU A 121 -0.28 -3.12 11.23
C LEU A 121 -0.58 -4.59 10.98
N SER A 122 -0.24 -5.07 9.78
CA SER A 122 -0.27 -6.50 9.50
C SER A 122 0.79 -7.22 10.35
N PRO A 123 0.42 -8.31 11.05
CA PRO A 123 1.35 -9.07 11.89
C PRO A 123 2.51 -9.63 11.07
N THR A 124 2.33 -9.90 9.78
CA THR A 124 3.40 -10.34 8.88
C THR A 124 4.53 -9.32 8.78
N LYS A 125 4.19 -8.03 8.69
CA LYS A 125 5.20 -6.95 8.63
C LYS A 125 5.84 -6.70 10.00
N THR A 126 5.06 -6.81 11.07
CA THR A 126 5.56 -6.71 12.45
C THR A 126 6.52 -7.85 12.79
N LEU A 127 6.22 -9.07 12.33
CA LEU A 127 7.11 -10.22 12.46
C LEU A 127 8.41 -10.04 11.69
N ALA A 128 8.37 -9.42 10.50
CA ALA A 128 9.57 -9.14 9.71
C ALA A 128 10.52 -8.17 10.43
N VAL A 129 9.99 -7.16 11.13
CA VAL A 129 10.81 -6.27 11.97
C VAL A 129 11.38 -7.02 13.17
N ARG A 130 10.57 -7.83 13.86
CA ARG A 130 10.98 -8.58 15.05
C ARG A 130 12.04 -9.68 14.78
N LYS A 131 12.02 -10.26 13.59
CA LYS A 131 12.95 -11.31 13.18
C LYS A 131 14.13 -10.76 12.39
N PHE A 132 14.27 -9.44 12.31
CA PHE A 132 15.37 -8.85 11.56
C PHE A 132 16.68 -9.12 12.33
N PRO A 133 17.71 -9.68 11.68
CA PRO A 133 18.97 -9.96 12.37
C PRO A 133 19.69 -8.66 12.73
N GLU A 134 20.51 -8.69 13.79
CA GLU A 134 21.38 -7.54 14.13
C GLU A 134 22.24 -7.19 12.91
N PRO A 135 22.18 -5.95 12.40
CA PRO A 135 22.80 -5.61 11.14
C PRO A 135 24.32 -5.52 11.30
N THR A 136 25.04 -6.32 10.51
CA THR A 136 26.51 -6.38 10.48
C THR A 136 27.11 -5.61 9.29
N THR A 137 26.26 -5.13 8.37
CA THR A 137 26.69 -4.38 7.19
C THR A 137 25.86 -3.12 6.98
N ILE A 138 26.43 -2.15 6.26
CA ILE A 138 25.73 -0.92 5.85
C ILE A 138 24.46 -1.24 5.06
N THR A 139 24.51 -2.24 4.16
CA THR A 139 23.34 -2.68 3.37
C THR A 139 22.21 -3.24 4.24
N GLN A 140 22.55 -3.95 5.32
CA GLN A 140 21.55 -4.44 6.28
C GLN A 140 20.95 -3.30 7.10
N VAL A 141 21.76 -2.31 7.52
CA VAL A 141 21.25 -1.10 8.19
C VAL A 141 20.30 -0.33 7.28
N GLN A 142 20.67 -0.11 6.01
CA GLN A 142 19.80 0.55 5.03
C GLN A 142 18.50 -0.23 4.81
N SER A 143 18.58 -1.56 4.73
CA SER A 143 17.40 -2.43 4.59
C SER A 143 16.47 -2.32 5.81
N PHE A 144 17.04 -2.32 7.02
CA PHE A 144 16.29 -2.15 8.26
C PHE A 144 15.62 -0.77 8.36
N LEU A 145 16.34 0.30 8.03
CA LEU A 145 15.80 1.66 7.98
C LEU A 145 14.70 1.80 6.92
N GLY A 146 14.85 1.15 5.76
CA GLY A 146 13.80 1.10 4.74
C GLY A 146 12.54 0.41 5.24
N LEU A 147 12.67 -0.73 5.92
CA LEU A 147 11.55 -1.47 6.50
C LEU A 147 10.84 -0.69 7.62
N THR A 148 11.61 -0.16 8.58
CA THR A 148 11.08 0.54 9.75
C THR A 148 10.58 1.95 9.42
N GLY A 149 11.13 2.57 8.37
CA GLY A 149 10.74 3.90 7.88
C GLY A 149 9.28 3.97 7.43
N TYR A 150 8.74 2.88 6.85
CA TYR A 150 7.31 2.77 6.53
C TYR A 150 6.42 2.90 7.78
N PHE A 151 6.92 2.49 8.94
CA PHE A 151 6.21 2.52 10.22
C PHE A 151 6.57 3.71 11.12
N ARG A 152 7.37 4.67 10.64
CA ARG A 152 7.84 5.84 11.42
C ARG A 152 6.74 6.58 12.19
N LYS A 153 5.52 6.63 11.64
CA LYS A 153 4.35 7.32 12.26
C LYS A 153 3.85 6.66 13.54
N TYR A 154 4.25 5.41 13.78
CA TYR A 154 3.84 4.62 14.94
C TYR A 154 4.91 4.57 16.03
N ILE A 155 6.17 4.87 15.66
CA ILE A 155 7.32 4.85 16.56
C ILE A 155 7.56 6.28 17.07
N LYS A 156 7.46 6.47 18.38
CA LYS A 156 7.70 7.78 19.01
C LYS A 156 9.19 8.13 18.85
N ASP A 157 9.47 9.39 18.51
CA ASP A 157 10.84 9.90 18.33
C ASP A 157 11.67 9.11 17.28
N TYR A 158 11.01 8.44 16.32
CA TYR A 158 11.67 7.59 15.31
C TYR A 158 12.85 8.29 14.65
N SER A 159 12.69 9.55 14.24
CA SER A 159 13.75 10.31 13.59
C SER A 159 15.03 10.38 14.42
N LYS A 160 14.93 10.62 15.73
CA LYS A 160 16.11 10.70 16.61
C LYS A 160 16.83 9.36 16.73
N ILE A 161 16.05 8.28 16.85
CA ILE A 161 16.60 6.92 16.99
C ILE A 161 17.21 6.46 15.65
N ALA A 162 16.52 6.74 14.54
CA ALA A 162 16.97 6.39 13.20
C ALA A 162 18.20 7.19 12.74
N THR A 163 18.42 8.42 13.24
CA THR A 163 19.64 9.19 12.95
C THR A 163 20.90 8.44 13.38
N LEU A 164 20.90 7.81 14.56
CA LEU A 164 22.04 7.03 15.07
C LEU A 164 22.42 5.87 14.14
N LEU A 165 21.43 5.27 13.47
CA LEU A 165 21.63 4.20 12.48
C LEU A 165 21.93 4.77 11.08
N SER A 166 21.36 5.92 10.73
CA SER A 166 21.58 6.57 9.43
C SER A 166 22.98 7.16 9.32
N ASP A 167 23.60 7.55 10.42
CA ASP A 167 24.97 8.05 10.42
C ASP A 167 25.98 6.93 10.10
N LEU A 168 25.66 5.66 10.38
CA LEU A 168 26.45 4.50 9.95
C LEU A 168 26.41 4.26 8.44
N THR A 169 25.42 4.80 7.72
CA THR A 169 25.26 4.57 6.27
C THR A 169 25.95 5.64 5.43
N ARG A 170 26.55 6.66 6.05
CA ARG A 170 27.33 7.69 5.37
C ARG A 170 28.71 7.15 4.98
N ASN A 171 29.12 7.44 3.75
CA ASN A 171 30.37 6.94 3.16
C ASN A 171 31.65 7.35 3.92
N GLU A 172 31.55 8.34 4.80
CA GLU A 172 32.70 8.92 5.52
C GLU A 172 33.02 8.18 6.83
N ASN A 173 32.17 7.25 7.28
CA ASN A 173 32.31 6.57 8.57
C ASN A 173 32.75 5.10 8.42
N LEU A 174 33.70 4.68 9.24
CA LEU A 174 33.97 3.26 9.46
C LEU A 174 32.73 2.62 10.10
N PHE A 175 32.26 1.51 9.55
CA PHE A 175 31.12 0.80 10.09
C PHE A 175 31.46 0.21 11.46
N VAL A 176 30.99 0.86 12.53
CA VAL A 176 31.14 0.39 13.91
C VAL A 176 29.76 0.30 14.53
N PHE A 177 29.26 -0.93 14.66
CA PHE A 177 28.00 -1.20 15.35
C PHE A 177 28.24 -1.24 16.86
N GLY A 178 28.32 -0.05 17.46
CA GLY A 178 28.58 0.13 18.88
C GLY A 178 27.33 -0.04 19.75
N THR A 179 27.50 0.20 21.05
CA THR A 179 26.42 0.12 22.05
C THR A 179 25.27 1.07 21.76
N GLN A 180 25.55 2.29 21.29
CA GLN A 180 24.53 3.29 20.95
C GLN A 180 23.64 2.84 19.78
N GLN A 181 24.23 2.21 18.77
CA GLN A 181 23.51 1.72 17.59
C GLN A 181 22.70 0.47 17.92
N LYS A 182 23.25 -0.40 18.77
CA LYS A 182 22.52 -1.55 19.30
C LYS A 182 21.32 -1.13 20.14
N GLU A 183 21.48 -0.18 21.04
CA GLU A 183 20.34 0.39 21.79
C GLU A 183 19.29 1.01 20.86
N ALA A 184 19.72 1.71 19.81
CA ALA A 184 18.79 2.30 18.84
C ALA A 184 17.99 1.23 18.08
N PHE A 185 18.67 0.14 17.68
CA PHE A 185 18.05 -1.02 17.04
C PHE A 185 17.02 -1.68 17.96
N GLU A 186 17.41 -2.02 19.19
CA GLU A 186 16.53 -2.65 20.18
C GLU A 186 15.35 -1.75 20.55
N LYS A 187 15.56 -0.44 20.70
CA LYS A 187 14.47 0.54 20.94
C LYS A 187 13.46 0.56 19.80
N ILE A 188 13.90 0.42 18.54
CA ILE A 188 12.97 0.36 17.40
C ILE A 188 12.16 -0.93 17.43
N GLU A 189 12.80 -2.08 17.71
CA GLU A 189 12.10 -3.36 17.84
C GLU A 189 11.09 -3.35 18.99
N GLU A 190 11.48 -2.88 20.18
CA GLU A 190 10.62 -2.86 21.36
C GLU A 190 9.41 -1.95 21.18
N ASN A 191 9.60 -0.74 20.64
CA ASN A 191 8.51 0.19 20.34
C ASN A 191 7.55 -0.37 19.29
N HIS A 192 8.04 -1.20 18.36
CA HIS A 192 7.21 -1.87 17.37
C HIS A 192 6.33 -2.96 18.00
N VAL A 193 6.77 -3.60 19.08
CA VAL A 193 6.05 -4.66 19.82
C VAL A 193 5.05 -4.09 20.84
N ARG A 194 5.43 -3.04 21.57
CA ARG A 194 4.64 -2.54 22.71
C ARG A 194 3.36 -1.79 22.32
N ARG A 195 3.25 -1.27 21.09
CA ARG A 195 2.04 -0.56 20.64
C ARG A 195 1.27 -1.40 19.64
N PRO A 196 0.09 -1.96 20.00
CA PRO A 196 -0.89 -2.35 19.00
C PRO A 196 -1.36 -1.05 18.34
N ASN A 197 -0.69 -0.72 17.24
CA ASN A 197 -0.76 0.54 16.52
C ASN A 197 -2.17 0.80 15.99
N LEU A 198 -3.03 1.41 16.80
CA LEU A 198 -4.39 1.78 16.44
C LEU A 198 -4.39 3.22 15.93
N ALA A 199 -4.49 3.40 14.61
CA ALA A 199 -4.80 4.70 14.03
C ALA A 199 -6.27 4.74 13.58
N PRO A 200 -7.02 5.84 13.83
CA PRO A 200 -8.36 5.99 13.29
C PRO A 200 -8.33 6.09 11.75
N LEU A 201 -9.30 5.48 11.08
CA LEU A 201 -9.42 5.47 9.60
C LEU A 201 -9.40 6.86 8.96
N GLN A 202 -9.76 7.90 9.71
CA GLN A 202 -9.72 9.31 9.27
C GLN A 202 -8.32 9.79 8.87
N VAL A 203 -7.25 9.14 9.36
CA VAL A 203 -5.86 9.46 9.01
C VAL A 203 -5.63 9.33 7.49
N TRP A 204 -6.31 8.39 6.82
CA TRP A 204 -6.21 8.24 5.37
C TRP A 204 -7.01 9.27 4.59
N LYS A 205 -8.06 9.85 5.19
CA LYS A 205 -8.79 10.98 4.58
C LYS A 205 -7.95 12.26 4.55
N LYS A 206 -7.05 12.44 5.53
CA LYS A 206 -6.22 13.66 5.68
C LYS A 206 -4.90 13.62 4.90
N ASN A 207 -4.38 12.44 4.55
CA ASN A 207 -3.08 12.25 3.89
C ASN A 207 -3.06 12.59 2.37
N ARG A 208 -3.92 13.48 1.88
CA ARG A 208 -3.81 14.01 0.49
C ARG A 208 -2.52 14.79 0.24
N THR A 209 -1.87 15.31 1.29
CA THR A 209 -0.67 16.13 1.18
C THR A 209 0.63 15.36 1.05
N ALA A 210 0.67 14.06 1.38
CA ALA A 210 1.90 13.27 1.31
C ALA A 210 2.35 12.91 -0.12
N TYR A 211 1.46 13.05 -1.12
CA TYR A 211 1.71 12.63 -2.51
C TYR A 211 1.83 13.78 -3.51
N ARG A 212 1.98 15.03 -3.05
CA ARG A 212 2.28 16.17 -3.95
C ARG A 212 3.77 16.24 -4.37
N ARG A 213 4.61 15.28 -3.96
CA ARG A 213 6.06 15.24 -4.25
C ARG A 213 6.57 13.84 -4.62
N LEU A 214 5.78 13.12 -5.41
CA LEU A 214 6.26 12.05 -6.31
C LEU A 214 5.58 12.28 -7.66
#